data_AF-Q29VG1-F1
#
_entry.id   AF-Q29VG1-F1
#
_cell.length_a   1.000
_cell.length_b   1.000
_cell.length_c   1.000
_cell.angle_alpha   90.00
_cell.angle_beta   90.00
_cell.angle_gamma   90.00
#
_symmetry.space_group_name_H-M   'P 1'
#
loop_
_entity.id
_entity.type
_entity.pdbx_description
1 polymer ?
#
loop_
_entity_poly.entity_id
_entity_poly.type
_entity_poly.pdbx_seq_one_letter_code
_entity_poly.pdbx_strand_id
1 'polypeptide(L)'
;GPTNAKTAHLIGNYVYVSVGKDKENKNTIKIDKDGFKGTAIVEGFMQRDMTSFANDKYQFGDFGSIKSQSYDGKNSVDFYRAITIGGHYYNNGQNINHYMNANEWKLFADGWNSDALNGDIFKDGLTTIRLMSDIDFSYLTSNGKQIAIDPVGANKYAFSGNFDGGNYTLKNILINAQNTDKGWNTGIFGKVEGKDSNKKAKIYNLNVDGLKFSGKTNSGGAFVGQSSNADFSNIHLKNIGDLIFFDPNSKNGTDGFLYGGGFVGYAQSGSSFNRISLDNFSKIALQPEGKFSSAYIDIYLGGFAGYSEGSNFSNILLNNIGGVTILGSETGGNIFAGGFVGYAGDKSYFSQIDLKNIGSVQADGKTFVKHAGAGGFAGAINGTNSFEKISLINFGDIIAKRGYVWTPDGIASDKLLMLDLVDLLEF
;
A
#
# COMPACT_ATOMS: atom_id res chain seq x y z
N GLY A 1 41.45 -20.10 -19.96
CA GLY A 1 40.78 -19.11 -20.83
C GLY A 1 39.29 -19.31 -20.67
N PRO A 2 38.45 -18.27 -20.59
CA PRO A 2 37.04 -18.51 -20.31
C PRO A 2 36.33 -18.73 -21.63
N THR A 3 36.36 -19.95 -22.15
CA THR A 3 35.49 -20.36 -23.26
C THR A 3 34.05 -20.40 -22.74
N ASN A 4 33.13 -19.74 -23.43
CA ASN A 4 31.70 -19.84 -23.14
C ASN A 4 31.26 -21.31 -23.15
N ALA A 5 30.29 -21.65 -22.31
CA ALA A 5 29.59 -22.92 -22.48
C ALA A 5 28.78 -22.86 -23.78
N LYS A 6 28.90 -23.89 -24.64
CA LYS A 6 28.12 -23.96 -25.88
C LYS A 6 26.62 -24.11 -25.60
N THR A 7 26.27 -24.93 -24.61
CA THR A 7 24.88 -25.19 -24.23
C THR A 7 24.75 -25.44 -22.72
N ALA A 8 23.62 -25.05 -22.15
CA ALA A 8 23.18 -25.43 -20.81
C ALA A 8 21.67 -25.69 -20.83
N HIS A 9 21.25 -26.81 -20.23
CA HIS A 9 19.85 -27.22 -20.15
C HIS A 9 19.46 -27.39 -18.68
N LEU A 10 18.43 -26.67 -18.23
CA LEU A 10 17.89 -26.76 -16.87
C LEU A 10 16.45 -27.25 -16.91
N ILE A 11 16.11 -28.30 -16.15
CA ILE A 11 14.76 -28.87 -16.12
C ILE A 11 14.33 -29.02 -14.67
N GLY A 12 13.16 -28.51 -14.33
CA GLY A 12 12.60 -28.66 -13.00
C GLY A 12 11.17 -28.13 -12.89
N ASN A 13 10.56 -28.36 -11.73
CA ASN A 13 9.29 -27.70 -11.42
C ASN A 13 9.51 -26.19 -11.26
N TYR A 14 10.57 -25.84 -10.54
CA TYR A 14 11.00 -24.47 -10.31
C TYR A 14 12.41 -24.32 -10.85
N VAL A 15 12.65 -23.33 -11.70
CA VAL A 15 13.97 -23.05 -12.25
C VAL A 15 14.29 -21.58 -12.04
N TYR A 16 15.23 -21.30 -11.15
CA TYR A 16 15.69 -19.95 -10.84
C TYR A 16 17.16 -19.81 -11.19
N VAL A 17 17.46 -18.82 -12.03
CA VAL A 17 18.80 -18.57 -12.53
C VAL A 17 19.24 -17.19 -12.08
N SER A 18 20.17 -17.14 -11.13
CA SER A 18 20.74 -15.88 -10.66
C SER A 18 21.77 -15.32 -11.66
N VAL A 19 21.57 -14.08 -12.07
CA VAL A 19 22.43 -13.36 -13.02
C VAL A 19 23.03 -12.11 -12.37
N GLY A 20 24.23 -11.73 -12.83
CA GLY A 20 24.94 -10.56 -12.34
C GLY A 20 26.22 -10.34 -13.12
N LYS A 21 27.09 -9.47 -12.61
CA LYS A 21 28.41 -9.20 -13.19
C LYS A 21 29.52 -9.54 -12.20
N ASP A 22 30.64 -10.05 -12.71
CA ASP A 22 31.85 -10.27 -11.93
C ASP A 22 32.62 -8.97 -11.67
N LYS A 23 33.73 -9.06 -10.94
CA LYS A 23 34.57 -7.90 -10.58
C LYS A 23 35.19 -7.18 -11.79
N GLU A 24 35.23 -7.84 -12.95
CA GLU A 24 35.71 -7.28 -14.21
C GLU A 24 34.55 -6.75 -15.07
N ASN A 25 33.35 -6.61 -14.48
CA ASN A 25 32.13 -6.17 -15.14
C ASN A 25 31.66 -7.10 -16.28
N LYS A 26 32.03 -8.39 -16.24
CA LYS A 26 31.57 -9.40 -17.21
C LYS A 26 30.39 -10.18 -16.63
N ASN A 27 29.45 -10.57 -17.49
CA ASN A 27 28.30 -11.39 -17.08
C ASN A 27 28.75 -12.68 -16.38
N THR A 28 28.08 -13.02 -15.27
CA THR A 28 28.34 -14.26 -14.52
C THR A 28 27.94 -15.51 -15.29
N ILE A 29 26.95 -15.39 -16.20
CA ILE A 29 26.55 -16.45 -17.13
C ILE A 29 27.16 -16.18 -18.50
N LYS A 30 27.97 -17.13 -18.98
CA LYS A 30 28.67 -17.10 -20.26
C LYS A 30 28.28 -18.31 -21.10
N ILE A 31 27.12 -18.22 -21.76
CA ILE A 31 26.57 -19.25 -22.66
C ILE A 31 26.45 -18.65 -24.05
N ASP A 32 26.73 -19.44 -25.08
CA ASP A 32 26.54 -19.01 -26.48
C ASP A 32 25.08 -18.60 -26.74
N LYS A 33 24.88 -17.70 -27.71
CA LYS A 33 23.55 -17.29 -28.15
C LYS A 33 22.72 -18.54 -28.43
N ASP A 34 21.51 -18.59 -27.88
CA ASP A 34 20.56 -19.70 -28.03
C ASP A 34 20.96 -21.03 -27.36
N GLY A 35 22.12 -21.08 -26.70
CA GLY A 35 22.61 -22.25 -25.99
C GLY A 35 21.94 -22.47 -24.63
N PHE A 36 21.27 -21.46 -24.08
CA PHE A 36 20.62 -21.54 -22.77
C PHE A 36 19.15 -21.95 -22.91
N LYS A 37 18.84 -23.18 -22.48
CA LYS A 37 17.51 -23.78 -22.57
C LYS A 37 16.99 -24.16 -21.19
N GLY A 38 15.70 -23.96 -20.97
CA GLY A 38 15.05 -24.21 -19.70
C GLY A 38 13.69 -24.87 -19.86
N THR A 39 13.37 -25.79 -18.97
CA THR A 39 12.03 -26.30 -18.75
C THR A 39 11.65 -26.03 -17.29
N ALA A 40 10.76 -25.08 -17.08
CA ALA A 40 10.12 -24.85 -15.78
C ALA A 40 8.66 -25.30 -15.88
N ILE A 41 8.22 -26.25 -15.05
CA ILE A 41 6.83 -26.75 -15.10
C ILE A 41 5.88 -25.85 -14.31
N VAL A 42 6.36 -25.23 -13.24
CA VAL A 42 5.57 -24.38 -12.35
C VAL A 42 6.02 -22.92 -12.46
N GLU A 43 7.32 -22.66 -12.34
CA GLU A 43 7.82 -21.28 -12.31
C GLU A 43 9.27 -21.18 -12.80
N GLY A 44 9.54 -20.22 -13.67
CA GLY A 44 10.85 -19.96 -14.25
C GLY A 44 11.26 -18.50 -14.11
N PHE A 45 12.41 -18.24 -13.50
CA PHE A 45 12.97 -16.89 -13.40
C PHE A 45 14.43 -16.82 -13.79
N MET A 46 14.77 -15.77 -14.53
CA MET A 46 16.11 -15.20 -14.55
C MET A 46 16.11 -14.01 -13.58
N GLN A 47 16.89 -14.08 -12.51
CA GLN A 47 16.75 -13.18 -11.37
C GLN A 47 18.06 -12.51 -10.96
N ARG A 48 17.94 -11.31 -10.40
CA ARG A 48 19.07 -10.47 -9.98
C ARG A 48 18.76 -9.82 -8.64
N ASP A 49 19.74 -9.70 -7.75
CA ASP A 49 19.55 -9.02 -6.47
C ASP A 49 19.42 -7.50 -6.62
N MET A 50 18.66 -6.88 -5.70
CA MET A 50 18.38 -5.45 -5.72
C MET A 50 19.63 -4.59 -5.57
N THR A 51 20.62 -5.04 -4.79
CA THR A 51 21.91 -4.33 -4.66
C THR A 51 22.59 -4.19 -6.02
N SER A 52 22.73 -5.29 -6.76
CA SER A 52 23.31 -5.29 -8.08
C SER A 52 22.48 -4.48 -9.07
N PHE A 53 21.16 -4.56 -9.01
CA PHE A 53 20.25 -3.79 -9.87
C PHE A 53 20.40 -2.28 -9.65
N ALA A 54 20.43 -1.83 -8.40
CA ALA A 54 20.65 -0.43 -8.04
C ALA A 54 22.03 0.08 -8.48
N ASN A 55 23.10 -0.72 -8.29
CA ASN A 55 24.46 -0.39 -8.74
C ASN A 55 24.55 -0.21 -10.27
N ASP A 56 23.75 -0.95 -11.02
CA ASP A 56 23.62 -0.82 -12.48
C ASP A 56 22.55 0.21 -12.89
N LYS A 57 22.27 1.20 -12.03
CA LYS A 57 21.32 2.29 -12.29
C LYS A 57 19.92 1.77 -12.64
N TYR A 58 19.48 0.74 -11.94
CA TYR A 58 18.18 0.10 -12.11
C TYR A 58 17.97 -0.42 -13.55
N GLN A 59 19.03 -0.96 -14.15
CA GLN A 59 18.95 -1.70 -15.41
C GLN A 59 19.14 -3.19 -15.14
N PHE A 60 18.24 -4.03 -15.69
CA PHE A 60 18.38 -5.47 -15.51
C PHE A 60 19.68 -5.94 -16.13
N GLY A 61 20.00 -5.47 -17.34
CA GLY A 61 21.18 -5.83 -18.11
C GLY A 61 20.88 -6.90 -19.16
N ASP A 62 21.80 -7.08 -20.10
CA ASP A 62 21.71 -8.14 -21.11
C ASP A 62 22.45 -9.39 -20.64
N PHE A 63 21.67 -10.35 -20.12
CA PHE A 63 22.15 -11.68 -19.75
C PHE A 63 21.63 -12.77 -20.70
N GLY A 64 21.14 -12.35 -21.88
CA GLY A 64 20.44 -13.23 -22.81
C GLY A 64 19.02 -13.59 -22.34
N SER A 65 18.49 -14.68 -22.92
CA SER A 65 17.20 -15.26 -22.58
C SER A 65 17.33 -16.77 -22.43
N ILE A 66 16.46 -17.35 -21.61
CA ILE A 66 16.33 -18.81 -21.48
C ILE A 66 15.28 -19.23 -22.50
N LYS A 67 15.68 -20.06 -23.48
CA LYS A 67 14.73 -20.63 -24.44
C LYS A 67 13.91 -21.70 -23.74
N SER A 68 12.60 -21.48 -23.64
CA SER A 68 11.66 -22.48 -23.13
C SER A 68 11.70 -23.73 -24.03
N GLN A 69 11.77 -24.91 -23.40
CA GLN A 69 11.67 -26.19 -24.08
C GLN A 69 10.74 -27.11 -23.31
N SER A 70 9.90 -27.85 -24.01
CA SER A 70 9.12 -28.92 -23.40
C SER A 70 10.02 -30.13 -23.10
N TYR A 71 9.73 -30.83 -22.00
CA TYR A 71 10.44 -32.05 -21.61
C TYR A 71 9.44 -33.14 -21.23
N ASP A 72 9.62 -34.34 -21.77
CA ASP A 72 8.78 -35.52 -21.47
C ASP A 72 7.26 -35.22 -21.60
N GLY A 73 6.90 -34.53 -22.69
CA GLY A 73 5.50 -34.15 -22.96
C GLY A 73 4.93 -33.03 -22.06
N LYS A 74 5.70 -32.50 -21.11
CA LYS A 74 5.28 -31.36 -20.26
C LYS A 74 5.69 -30.03 -20.89
N ASN A 75 4.73 -29.11 -20.97
CA ASN A 75 4.97 -27.75 -21.46
C ASN A 75 5.76 -26.95 -20.43
N SER A 76 6.76 -26.20 -20.89
CA SER A 76 7.47 -25.22 -20.06
C SER A 76 6.65 -23.95 -19.93
N VAL A 77 6.71 -23.33 -18.75
CA VAL A 77 6.32 -21.93 -18.57
C VAL A 77 7.40 -21.00 -19.14
N ASP A 78 7.01 -19.74 -19.33
CA ASP A 78 7.94 -18.67 -19.70
C ASP A 78 8.89 -18.34 -18.55
N PHE A 79 10.12 -17.95 -18.90
CA PHE A 79 11.10 -17.46 -17.95
C PHE A 79 11.01 -15.94 -17.86
N TYR A 80 10.52 -15.45 -16.73
CA TYR A 80 10.41 -14.02 -16.49
C TYR A 80 11.71 -13.45 -15.92
N ARG A 81 11.96 -12.16 -16.14
CA ARG A 81 13.00 -11.43 -15.42
C ARG A 81 12.44 -10.91 -14.11
N ALA A 82 13.19 -11.11 -13.03
CA ALA A 82 12.79 -10.69 -11.69
C ALA A 82 13.94 -10.05 -10.90
N ILE A 83 13.61 -9.06 -10.06
CA ILE A 83 14.53 -8.57 -9.03
C ILE A 83 14.19 -9.24 -7.71
N THR A 84 15.20 -9.71 -6.98
CA THR A 84 15.04 -10.27 -5.64
C THR A 84 15.47 -9.27 -4.58
N ILE A 85 14.70 -9.20 -3.50
CA ILE A 85 15.00 -8.46 -2.29
C ILE A 85 15.13 -9.46 -1.15
N GLY A 86 16.18 -9.33 -0.36
CA GLY A 86 16.45 -10.21 0.77
C GLY A 86 17.14 -11.51 0.36
N GLY A 87 17.10 -12.50 1.24
CA GLY A 87 17.82 -13.76 1.05
C GLY A 87 19.32 -13.67 1.34
N HIS A 88 19.79 -12.61 2.00
CA HIS A 88 21.14 -12.57 2.56
C HIS A 88 21.18 -13.26 3.90
N TYR A 89 22.19 -14.12 4.10
CA TYR A 89 22.38 -14.87 5.32
C TYR A 89 23.84 -14.81 5.78
N TYR A 90 24.05 -14.83 7.09
CA TYR A 90 25.34 -15.11 7.72
C TYR A 90 25.57 -16.62 7.85
N ASN A 91 26.82 -17.01 8.11
CA ASN A 91 27.22 -18.36 8.50
C ASN A 91 26.65 -19.46 7.58
N ASN A 92 26.82 -19.29 6.26
CA ASN A 92 26.37 -20.25 5.25
C ASN A 92 24.86 -20.59 5.30
N GLY A 93 24.00 -19.61 5.56
CA GLY A 93 22.54 -19.78 5.48
C GLY A 93 21.83 -19.98 6.82
N GLN A 94 22.55 -19.94 7.95
CA GLN A 94 21.95 -20.23 9.26
C GLN A 94 21.18 -19.05 9.85
N ASN A 95 21.64 -17.81 9.62
CA ASN A 95 21.04 -16.62 10.22
C ASN A 95 20.75 -15.58 9.15
N ILE A 96 19.54 -15.03 9.13
CA ILE A 96 19.16 -13.96 8.20
C ILE A 96 20.01 -12.71 8.50
N ASN A 97 20.56 -12.11 7.45
CA ASN A 97 21.23 -10.81 7.53
C ASN A 97 20.18 -9.70 7.36
N HIS A 98 19.48 -9.38 8.45
CA HIS A 98 18.41 -8.39 8.45
C HIS A 98 18.87 -7.00 7.99
N TYR A 99 20.10 -6.58 8.34
CA TYR A 99 20.64 -5.31 7.90
C TYR A 99 20.76 -5.22 6.37
N MET A 100 21.37 -6.23 5.73
CA MET A 100 21.51 -6.24 4.27
C MET A 100 20.15 -6.33 3.58
N ASN A 101 19.25 -7.18 4.07
CA ASN A 101 17.92 -7.33 3.51
C ASN A 101 17.10 -6.03 3.62
N ALA A 102 17.14 -5.35 4.77
CA ALA A 102 16.47 -4.07 4.96
C ALA A 102 17.10 -2.97 4.10
N ASN A 103 18.43 -3.01 3.91
CA ASN A 103 19.11 -2.10 3.00
C ASN A 103 18.72 -2.32 1.53
N GLU A 104 18.51 -3.56 1.09
CA GLU A 104 17.97 -3.83 -0.25
C GLU A 104 16.55 -3.30 -0.42
N TRP A 105 15.70 -3.43 0.61
CA TRP A 105 14.39 -2.78 0.56
C TRP A 105 14.52 -1.25 0.45
N LYS A 106 15.47 -0.64 1.17
CA LYS A 106 15.72 0.78 1.05
C LYS A 106 16.12 1.16 -0.38
N LEU A 107 17.04 0.40 -1.00
CA LEU A 107 17.42 0.61 -2.41
C LEU A 107 16.23 0.46 -3.36
N PHE A 108 15.34 -0.50 -3.09
CA PHE A 108 14.10 -0.66 -3.84
C PHE A 108 13.23 0.61 -3.76
N ALA A 109 12.96 1.10 -2.56
CA ALA A 109 12.17 2.32 -2.37
C ALA A 109 12.84 3.56 -3.00
N ASP A 110 14.14 3.74 -2.76
CA ASP A 110 14.94 4.84 -3.32
C ASP A 110 14.84 4.86 -4.86
N GLY A 111 14.88 3.68 -5.49
CA GLY A 111 14.75 3.54 -6.94
C GLY A 111 13.49 4.21 -7.47
N TRP A 112 12.33 3.90 -6.92
CA TRP A 112 11.04 4.46 -7.34
C TRP A 112 10.87 5.95 -7.06
N ASN A 113 11.76 6.53 -6.26
CA ASN A 113 11.75 7.95 -5.89
C ASN A 113 12.92 8.73 -6.52
N SER A 114 13.75 8.10 -7.36
CA SER A 114 15.02 8.68 -7.83
C SER A 114 14.95 9.40 -9.18
N ASP A 115 15.76 10.46 -9.32
CA ASP A 115 16.10 11.12 -10.60
C ASP A 115 17.07 10.34 -11.49
N ALA A 116 17.72 9.32 -10.94
CA ALA A 116 18.65 8.48 -11.70
C ALA A 116 17.97 7.55 -12.72
N LEU A 117 16.63 7.42 -12.65
CA LEU A 117 15.87 6.59 -13.58
C LEU A 117 15.70 7.29 -14.94
N ASN A 118 16.18 6.62 -15.99
CA ASN A 118 15.99 7.03 -17.37
C ASN A 118 14.91 6.12 -18.01
N GLY A 119 13.65 6.54 -17.89
CA GLY A 119 12.47 5.83 -18.42
C GLY A 119 11.76 4.92 -17.40
N ASP A 120 11.02 3.95 -17.90
CA ASP A 120 10.27 2.97 -17.10
C ASP A 120 11.24 2.01 -16.37
N ILE A 121 10.97 1.73 -15.09
CA ILE A 121 11.74 0.75 -14.29
C ILE A 121 11.45 -0.67 -14.77
N PHE A 122 10.23 -0.95 -15.23
CA PHE A 122 9.83 -2.25 -15.76
C PHE A 122 10.06 -2.35 -17.28
N LYS A 123 11.28 -2.01 -17.70
CA LYS A 123 11.77 -2.24 -19.07
C LYS A 123 12.57 -3.53 -19.18
N ASP A 124 13.04 -3.85 -20.37
CA ASP A 124 13.86 -5.04 -20.63
C ASP A 124 13.17 -6.35 -20.21
N GLY A 125 11.84 -6.45 -20.32
CA GLY A 125 11.10 -7.64 -19.91
C GLY A 125 11.16 -7.94 -18.39
N LEU A 126 11.68 -7.01 -17.57
CA LEU A 126 11.51 -7.06 -16.12
C LEU A 126 10.03 -6.87 -15.80
N THR A 127 9.47 -7.81 -15.05
CA THR A 127 8.04 -7.80 -14.72
C THR A 127 7.77 -7.91 -13.24
N THR A 128 8.75 -8.39 -12.47
CA THR A 128 8.49 -8.90 -11.12
C THR A 128 9.58 -8.51 -10.14
N ILE A 129 9.19 -8.16 -8.92
CA ILE A 129 10.04 -8.03 -7.76
C ILE A 129 9.59 -9.08 -6.75
N ARG A 130 10.53 -9.78 -6.13
CA ARG A 130 10.26 -10.91 -5.24
C ARG A 130 10.99 -10.73 -3.93
N LEU A 131 10.27 -10.99 -2.84
CA LEU A 131 10.88 -11.10 -1.52
C LEU A 131 11.38 -12.54 -1.32
N MET A 132 12.61 -12.69 -0.81
CA MET A 132 13.28 -13.99 -0.66
C MET A 132 13.45 -14.45 0.79
N SER A 133 13.08 -13.61 1.75
CA SER A 133 13.15 -13.89 3.18
C SER A 133 12.36 -12.84 3.96
N ASP A 134 12.07 -13.12 5.24
CA ASP A 134 11.65 -12.09 6.17
C ASP A 134 12.67 -10.92 6.24
N ILE A 135 12.17 -9.71 6.49
CA ILE A 135 12.97 -8.51 6.69
C ILE A 135 12.57 -7.87 8.01
N ASP A 136 13.56 -7.60 8.87
CA ASP A 136 13.34 -6.86 10.11
C ASP A 136 14.07 -5.53 10.02
N PHE A 137 13.30 -4.45 9.94
CA PHE A 137 13.82 -3.10 9.77
C PHE A 137 14.40 -2.52 11.06
N SER A 138 14.24 -3.19 12.21
CA SER A 138 14.86 -2.75 13.47
C SER A 138 16.40 -2.78 13.41
N TYR A 139 16.96 -3.58 12.50
CA TYR A 139 18.40 -3.67 12.26
C TYR A 139 18.93 -2.53 11.37
N LEU A 140 18.05 -1.86 10.62
CA LEU A 140 18.44 -0.75 9.76
C LEU A 140 18.53 0.53 10.59
N THR A 141 19.71 0.77 11.16
CA THR A 141 19.94 1.88 12.08
C THR A 141 21.11 2.77 11.65
N SER A 142 21.05 4.04 12.05
CA SER A 142 22.15 5.00 11.99
C SER A 142 22.25 5.70 13.34
N ASN A 143 23.45 5.73 13.93
CA ASN A 143 23.70 6.30 15.26
C ASN A 143 22.73 5.78 16.34
N GLY A 144 22.43 4.47 16.30
CA GLY A 144 21.53 3.81 17.25
C GLY A 144 20.04 4.13 17.08
N LYS A 145 19.65 4.86 16.03
CA LYS A 145 18.26 5.14 15.69
C LYS A 145 17.85 4.41 14.42
N GLN A 146 16.63 3.88 14.41
CA GLN A 146 16.06 3.28 13.22
C GLN A 146 15.96 4.30 12.09
N ILE A 147 16.32 3.87 10.87
CA ILE A 147 16.19 4.69 9.66
C ILE A 147 14.75 4.59 9.15
N ALA A 148 14.13 5.73 8.90
CA ALA A 148 12.85 5.79 8.21
C ALA A 148 13.04 5.51 6.72
N ILE A 149 12.15 4.70 6.17
CA ILE A 149 12.16 4.25 4.77
C ILE A 149 11.11 5.02 3.98
N ASP A 150 11.49 5.54 2.82
CA ASP A 150 10.53 6.16 1.92
C ASP A 150 9.52 5.12 1.40
N PRO A 151 8.24 5.49 1.20
CA PRO A 151 7.30 4.64 0.47
C PRO A 151 7.86 4.30 -0.92
N VAL A 152 7.60 3.08 -1.41
CA VAL A 152 7.87 2.74 -2.80
C VAL A 152 6.89 3.53 -3.69
N GLY A 153 7.41 4.47 -4.48
CA GLY A 153 6.60 5.35 -5.31
C GLY A 153 5.91 6.45 -4.52
N ALA A 154 6.65 7.09 -3.61
CA ALA A 154 6.14 8.13 -2.74
C ALA A 154 5.71 9.38 -3.53
N ASN A 155 6.57 9.91 -4.39
CA ASN A 155 6.33 11.21 -5.04
C ASN A 155 6.73 11.29 -6.51
N LYS A 156 7.26 10.21 -7.08
CA LYS A 156 7.84 10.26 -8.42
C LYS A 156 7.25 9.24 -9.39
N TYR A 157 7.57 7.96 -9.23
CA TYR A 157 7.06 6.90 -10.08
C TYR A 157 6.10 6.02 -9.30
N ALA A 158 4.91 5.80 -9.82
CA ALA A 158 4.03 4.79 -9.26
C ALA A 158 4.63 3.38 -9.44
N PHE A 159 4.37 2.48 -8.49
CA PHE A 159 4.66 1.07 -8.69
C PHE A 159 3.66 0.45 -9.68
N SER A 160 4.16 -0.09 -10.80
CA SER A 160 3.33 -0.56 -11.92
C SER A 160 3.50 -2.05 -12.28
N GLY A 161 4.41 -2.77 -11.64
CA GLY A 161 4.73 -4.17 -11.96
C GLY A 161 4.11 -5.17 -10.99
N ASN A 162 4.73 -6.36 -10.89
CA ASN A 162 4.33 -7.39 -9.93
C ASN A 162 5.27 -7.38 -8.72
N PHE A 163 4.72 -7.35 -7.52
CA PHE A 163 5.44 -7.58 -6.27
C PHE A 163 4.92 -8.87 -5.63
N ASP A 164 5.75 -9.90 -5.61
CA ASP A 164 5.49 -11.16 -4.92
C ASP A 164 6.22 -11.16 -3.58
N GLY A 165 5.46 -11.06 -2.49
CA GLY A 165 6.00 -11.11 -1.14
C GLY A 165 6.42 -12.51 -0.70
N GLY A 166 6.13 -13.57 -1.46
CA GLY A 166 6.56 -14.94 -1.15
C GLY A 166 6.00 -15.50 0.18
N ASN A 167 4.96 -14.88 0.74
CA ASN A 167 4.44 -15.06 2.11
C ASN A 167 5.43 -14.70 3.22
N TYR A 168 6.51 -13.98 2.91
CA TYR A 168 7.43 -13.46 3.90
C TYR A 168 6.87 -12.24 4.64
N THR A 169 7.52 -11.86 5.73
CA THR A 169 7.09 -10.79 6.63
C THR A 169 8.05 -9.61 6.61
N LEU A 170 7.48 -8.41 6.48
CA LEU A 170 8.15 -7.14 6.80
C LEU A 170 7.87 -6.80 8.26
N LYS A 171 8.92 -6.69 9.07
CA LYS A 171 8.82 -6.47 10.52
C LYS A 171 9.33 -5.11 10.93
N ASN A 172 8.62 -4.46 11.83
CA ASN A 172 9.04 -3.23 12.52
C ASN A 172 9.39 -2.09 11.55
N ILE A 173 8.65 -1.92 10.46
CA ILE A 173 8.98 -0.88 9.47
C ILE A 173 8.67 0.52 10.01
N LEU A 174 9.61 1.44 9.83
CA LEU A 174 9.41 2.86 10.08
C LEU A 174 9.31 3.57 8.73
N ILE A 175 8.11 4.03 8.36
CA ILE A 175 7.89 4.72 7.09
C ILE A 175 8.10 6.22 7.26
N ASN A 176 8.82 6.82 6.31
CA ASN A 176 8.97 8.26 6.19
C ASN A 176 7.66 8.87 5.65
N ALA A 177 6.83 9.32 6.58
CA ALA A 177 5.58 10.01 6.29
C ALA A 177 5.82 11.51 6.04
N GLN A 178 5.27 12.04 4.95
CA GLN A 178 5.30 13.46 4.63
C GLN A 178 3.93 13.97 4.15
N ASN A 179 3.78 15.30 4.11
CA ASN A 179 2.59 15.98 3.59
C ASN A 179 2.53 15.87 2.04
N THR A 180 1.33 15.66 1.49
CA THR A 180 1.02 15.58 0.06
C THR A 180 1.33 16.86 -0.70
N ASP A 181 1.49 18.02 -0.06
CA ASP A 181 1.90 19.27 -0.72
C ASP A 181 3.24 19.13 -1.48
N LYS A 182 4.02 18.09 -1.14
CA LYS A 182 5.26 17.69 -1.83
C LYS A 182 5.06 16.61 -2.90
N GLY A 183 3.82 16.31 -3.26
CA GLY A 183 3.44 15.16 -4.10
C GLY A 183 3.58 13.81 -3.39
N TRP A 184 3.73 13.79 -2.06
CA TRP A 184 4.05 12.59 -1.29
C TRP A 184 2.82 11.73 -0.99
N ASN A 185 2.94 10.42 -1.22
CA ASN A 185 1.92 9.41 -0.93
C ASN A 185 2.46 8.49 0.17
N THR A 186 1.81 8.45 1.32
CA THR A 186 2.30 7.68 2.47
C THR A 186 1.72 6.27 2.52
N GLY A 187 2.62 5.29 2.71
CA GLY A 187 2.36 3.87 2.92
C GLY A 187 3.66 3.07 2.80
N ILE A 188 3.62 1.74 2.89
CA ILE A 188 4.75 0.90 2.44
C ILE A 188 4.96 1.13 0.93
N PHE A 189 3.85 1.21 0.19
CA PHE A 189 3.78 1.70 -1.17
C PHE A 189 3.09 3.06 -1.16
N GLY A 190 3.67 4.05 -1.84
CA GLY A 190 3.07 5.36 -1.98
C GLY A 190 1.93 5.32 -2.99
N LYS A 191 2.27 5.37 -4.27
CA LYS A 191 1.33 5.23 -5.38
C LYS A 191 1.55 3.91 -6.10
N VAL A 192 0.46 3.16 -6.31
CA VAL A 192 0.45 1.91 -7.09
C VAL A 192 -0.48 2.10 -8.29
N GLU A 193 0.04 2.02 -9.50
CA GLU A 193 -0.71 2.36 -10.70
C GLU A 193 -0.39 1.39 -11.84
N GLY A 194 -1.39 0.60 -12.23
CA GLY A 194 -1.35 -0.15 -13.48
C GLY A 194 -1.60 0.76 -14.68
N LYS A 195 -1.16 0.32 -15.86
CA LYS A 195 -1.32 1.08 -17.10
C LYS A 195 -2.79 1.21 -17.51
N ASP A 196 -3.54 0.12 -17.36
CA ASP A 196 -4.95 0.00 -17.71
C ASP A 196 -5.55 -1.27 -17.05
N SER A 197 -6.83 -1.53 -17.30
CA SER A 197 -7.55 -2.68 -16.72
C SER A 197 -6.99 -4.05 -17.14
N ASN A 198 -6.24 -4.15 -18.24
CA ASN A 198 -5.60 -5.38 -18.71
C ASN A 198 -4.15 -5.52 -18.20
N LYS A 199 -3.52 -4.40 -17.82
CA LYS A 199 -2.13 -4.32 -17.37
C LYS A 199 -2.05 -3.68 -15.99
N LYS A 200 -2.67 -4.35 -15.04
CA LYS A 200 -2.69 -3.92 -13.65
C LYS A 200 -1.36 -4.14 -12.95
N ALA A 201 -1.02 -3.23 -12.06
CA ALA A 201 0.00 -3.47 -11.04
C ALA A 201 -0.50 -4.54 -10.06
N LYS A 202 0.39 -5.38 -9.53
CA LYS A 202 0.00 -6.46 -8.61
C LYS A 202 0.91 -6.49 -7.40
N ILE A 203 0.33 -6.59 -6.21
CA ILE A 203 1.08 -6.79 -4.96
C ILE A 203 0.38 -7.91 -4.19
N TYR A 204 1.12 -8.96 -3.84
CA TYR A 204 0.50 -10.13 -3.25
C TYR A 204 1.45 -10.95 -2.36
N ASN A 205 0.86 -11.83 -1.54
CA ASN A 205 1.55 -12.77 -0.65
C ASN A 205 2.51 -12.09 0.34
N LEU A 206 2.03 -11.12 1.11
CA LEU A 206 2.91 -10.34 2.00
C LEU A 206 2.33 -10.19 3.39
N ASN A 207 3.17 -10.42 4.40
CA ASN A 207 2.83 -10.15 5.79
C ASN A 207 3.56 -8.89 6.27
N VAL A 208 2.91 -8.11 7.13
CA VAL A 208 3.49 -6.95 7.80
C VAL A 208 3.22 -7.08 9.29
N ASP A 209 4.27 -7.01 10.11
CA ASP A 209 4.21 -7.13 11.56
C ASP A 209 4.93 -5.95 12.21
N GLY A 210 4.17 -4.94 12.64
CA GLY A 210 4.74 -3.71 13.17
C GLY A 210 5.05 -2.68 12.08
N LEU A 211 4.31 -1.57 12.09
CA LEU A 211 4.56 -0.39 11.27
C LEU A 211 4.31 0.87 12.09
N LYS A 212 5.16 1.90 11.86
CA LYS A 212 4.99 3.25 12.40
C LYS A 212 5.37 4.29 11.35
N PHE A 213 4.87 5.51 11.53
CA PHE A 213 5.30 6.68 10.78
C PHE A 213 6.30 7.51 11.58
N SER A 214 7.39 7.96 10.95
CA SER A 214 8.39 8.85 11.58
C SER A 214 8.03 10.33 11.50
N GLY A 215 7.16 10.71 10.57
CA GLY A 215 6.78 12.09 10.26
C GLY A 215 5.27 12.31 10.25
N LYS A 216 4.84 13.48 9.76
CA LYS A 216 3.42 13.82 9.60
C LYS A 216 3.00 13.63 8.15
N THR A 217 1.83 13.06 7.96
CA THR A 217 1.18 12.99 6.65
C THR A 217 -0.27 13.42 6.77
N ASN A 218 -0.84 13.96 5.71
CA ASN A 218 -2.23 14.38 5.63
C ASN A 218 -3.11 13.37 4.88
N SER A 219 -2.49 12.51 4.06
CA SER A 219 -3.20 11.46 3.35
C SER A 219 -2.36 10.19 3.14
N GLY A 220 -3.03 9.03 3.15
CA GLY A 220 -2.42 7.75 2.81
C GLY A 220 -3.01 6.55 3.56
N GLY A 221 -2.26 5.47 3.64
CA GLY A 221 -2.62 4.30 4.44
C GLY A 221 -1.40 3.57 4.99
N ALA A 222 -1.57 2.57 5.85
CA ALA A 222 -0.40 1.81 6.32
C ALA A 222 0.28 1.07 5.17
N PHE A 223 -0.51 0.51 4.24
CA PHE A 223 0.02 -0.26 3.13
C PHE A 223 0.20 0.58 1.87
N VAL A 224 -0.84 1.29 1.42
CA VAL A 224 -0.86 2.03 0.15
C VAL A 224 -1.37 3.46 0.35
N GLY A 225 -0.68 4.45 -0.21
CA GLY A 225 -1.18 5.82 -0.25
C GLY A 225 -2.35 5.98 -1.23
N GLN A 226 -2.11 5.65 -2.50
CA GLN A 226 -3.10 5.69 -3.58
C GLN A 226 -2.96 4.49 -4.51
N SER A 227 -4.09 4.03 -5.07
CA SER A 227 -4.09 2.94 -6.04
C SER A 227 -5.01 3.20 -7.22
N SER A 228 -4.59 2.82 -8.42
CA SER A 228 -5.40 2.85 -9.65
C SER A 228 -5.03 1.65 -10.54
N ASN A 229 -6.00 0.95 -11.12
CA ASN A 229 -5.75 -0.26 -11.91
C ASN A 229 -4.76 -1.23 -11.22
N ALA A 230 -4.97 -1.53 -9.93
CA ALA A 230 -4.03 -2.32 -9.14
C ALA A 230 -4.74 -3.46 -8.40
N ASP A 231 -4.13 -4.65 -8.37
CA ASP A 231 -4.63 -5.80 -7.64
C ASP A 231 -3.77 -6.08 -6.39
N PHE A 232 -4.42 -6.12 -5.24
CA PHE A 232 -3.82 -6.45 -3.94
C PHE A 232 -4.43 -7.75 -3.43
N SER A 233 -3.61 -8.77 -3.16
CA SER A 233 -4.17 -10.02 -2.63
C SER A 233 -3.30 -10.82 -1.68
N ASN A 234 -3.93 -11.50 -0.72
CA ASN A 234 -3.23 -12.33 0.27
C ASN A 234 -2.20 -11.49 1.07
N ILE A 235 -2.69 -10.44 1.72
CA ILE A 235 -1.87 -9.48 2.47
C ILE A 235 -2.40 -9.36 3.90
N HIS A 236 -1.52 -9.49 4.87
CA HIS A 236 -1.90 -9.49 6.29
C HIS A 236 -1.06 -8.47 7.06
N LEU A 237 -1.72 -7.44 7.60
CA LEU A 237 -1.12 -6.42 8.45
C LEU A 237 -1.50 -6.71 9.89
N LYS A 238 -0.50 -6.77 10.78
CA LYS A 238 -0.73 -6.92 12.22
C LYS A 238 0.17 -6.03 13.06
N ASN A 239 -0.29 -5.72 14.27
CA ASN A 239 0.46 -4.96 15.27
C ASN A 239 0.87 -3.56 14.79
N ILE A 240 -0.06 -2.84 14.15
CA ILE A 240 0.20 -1.52 13.60
C ILE A 240 -0.03 -0.47 14.69
N GLY A 241 0.93 0.46 14.82
CA GLY A 241 0.82 1.57 15.75
C GLY A 241 -0.26 2.58 15.35
N ASP A 242 -0.23 3.74 15.99
CA ASP A 242 -1.13 4.84 15.62
C ASP A 242 -0.88 5.30 14.19
N LEU A 243 -1.94 5.37 13.38
CA LEU A 243 -1.95 6.05 12.10
C LEU A 243 -2.61 7.41 12.30
N ILE A 244 -1.79 8.45 12.44
CA ILE A 244 -2.28 9.81 12.69
C ILE A 244 -2.01 10.67 11.46
N PHE A 245 -3.09 11.03 10.77
CA PHE A 245 -3.09 11.96 9.66
C PHE A 245 -3.38 13.39 10.17
N PHE A 246 -2.93 14.39 9.42
CA PHE A 246 -3.06 15.79 9.82
C PHE A 246 -3.64 16.66 8.72
N ASP A 247 -4.58 17.52 9.08
CA ASP A 247 -4.96 18.63 8.22
C ASP A 247 -3.95 19.78 8.40
N PRO A 248 -3.21 20.19 7.34
CA PRO A 248 -2.12 21.15 7.43
C PRO A 248 -2.56 22.60 7.69
N ASN A 249 -3.88 22.88 7.76
CA ASN A 249 -4.42 24.23 7.98
C ASN A 249 -3.88 25.26 6.94
N SER A 250 -3.92 24.88 5.66
CA SER A 250 -3.52 25.76 4.57
C SER A 250 -4.60 26.84 4.36
N LYS A 251 -4.30 28.07 4.79
CA LYS A 251 -5.20 29.23 4.67
C LYS A 251 -5.46 29.69 3.23
N ASN A 252 -4.72 29.16 2.25
CA ASN A 252 -4.62 29.71 0.89
C ASN A 252 -4.95 28.71 -0.23
N GLY A 253 -5.58 27.56 0.04
CA GLY A 253 -5.81 26.50 -0.96
C GLY A 253 -7.27 26.10 -1.11
N THR A 254 -7.74 26.13 -2.35
CA THR A 254 -9.08 25.76 -2.89
C THR A 254 -9.46 24.29 -2.67
N ASP A 255 -10.75 23.98 -2.79
CA ASP A 255 -11.40 22.66 -2.90
C ASP A 255 -10.44 21.46 -3.04
N GLY A 256 -10.41 20.61 -2.01
CA GLY A 256 -9.57 19.41 -1.98
C GLY A 256 -10.11 18.39 -0.98
N PHE A 257 -9.47 17.22 -0.93
CA PHE A 257 -9.86 16.18 0.01
C PHE A 257 -8.64 15.51 0.66
N LEU A 258 -8.73 15.29 1.97
CA LEU A 258 -7.79 14.50 2.77
C LEU A 258 -8.36 13.10 2.96
N TYR A 259 -7.50 12.08 2.90
CA TYR A 259 -7.94 10.69 3.07
C TYR A 259 -6.95 9.87 3.86
N GLY A 260 -7.44 9.15 4.86
CA GLY A 260 -6.66 8.17 5.61
C GLY A 260 -7.36 6.83 5.66
N GLY A 261 -6.63 5.74 5.47
CA GLY A 261 -7.14 4.39 5.65
C GLY A 261 -6.19 3.49 6.43
N GLY A 262 -6.71 2.48 7.11
CA GLY A 262 -5.85 1.48 7.74
C GLY A 262 -5.00 0.70 6.72
N PHE A 263 -5.53 0.46 5.51
CA PHE A 263 -4.82 -0.20 4.42
C PHE A 263 -4.44 0.78 3.31
N VAL A 264 -5.44 1.46 2.73
CA VAL A 264 -5.30 2.32 1.55
C VAL A 264 -5.87 3.71 1.82
N GLY A 265 -5.14 4.77 1.43
CA GLY A 265 -5.69 6.12 1.48
C GLY A 265 -6.81 6.32 0.48
N TYR A 266 -6.48 6.28 -0.82
CA TYR A 266 -7.43 6.41 -1.92
C TYR A 266 -7.39 5.18 -2.85
N ALA A 267 -8.49 4.43 -2.86
CA ALA A 267 -8.75 3.36 -3.79
C ALA A 267 -9.51 3.91 -5.02
N GLN A 268 -8.83 3.96 -6.17
CA GLN A 268 -9.40 4.49 -7.42
C GLN A 268 -9.85 3.38 -8.37
N SER A 269 -10.43 3.80 -9.48
CA SER A 269 -11.04 2.92 -10.47
C SER A 269 -10.09 1.82 -10.95
N GLY A 270 -10.64 0.62 -11.09
CA GLY A 270 -9.92 -0.55 -11.57
C GLY A 270 -9.08 -1.25 -10.50
N SER A 271 -9.01 -0.73 -9.27
CA SER A 271 -8.33 -1.40 -8.17
C SER A 271 -9.17 -2.52 -7.54
N SER A 272 -8.50 -3.57 -7.05
CA SER A 272 -9.09 -4.74 -6.40
C SER A 272 -8.31 -5.13 -5.14
N PHE A 273 -9.04 -5.41 -4.07
CA PHE A 273 -8.51 -5.76 -2.75
C PHE A 273 -9.14 -7.09 -2.32
N ASN A 274 -8.33 -8.15 -2.22
CA ASN A 274 -8.84 -9.51 -1.99
C ASN A 274 -8.04 -10.29 -0.95
N ARG A 275 -8.71 -10.95 0.01
CA ARG A 275 -8.05 -11.76 1.05
C ARG A 275 -7.02 -10.93 1.81
N ILE A 276 -7.51 -9.88 2.46
CA ILE A 276 -6.69 -8.95 3.23
C ILE A 276 -7.16 -8.96 4.68
N SER A 277 -6.23 -8.95 5.63
CA SER A 277 -6.58 -8.79 7.05
C SER A 277 -5.77 -7.70 7.73
N LEU A 278 -6.46 -6.93 8.56
CA LEU A 278 -5.89 -5.93 9.46
C LEU A 278 -6.21 -6.38 10.88
N ASP A 279 -5.19 -6.69 11.68
CA ASP A 279 -5.36 -7.16 13.06
C ASP A 279 -4.52 -6.31 14.04
N ASN A 280 -5.13 -5.93 15.16
CA ASN A 280 -4.44 -5.20 16.23
C ASN A 280 -3.82 -3.87 15.76
N PHE A 281 -4.67 -2.93 15.38
CA PHE A 281 -4.28 -1.54 15.08
C PHE A 281 -4.63 -0.67 16.28
N SER A 282 -3.69 0.19 16.68
CA SER A 282 -3.88 1.04 17.88
C SER A 282 -5.01 2.06 17.69
N LYS A 283 -4.86 3.01 16.76
CA LYS A 283 -5.96 3.90 16.33
C LYS A 283 -5.67 4.44 14.93
N ILE A 284 -6.73 4.82 14.23
CA ILE A 284 -6.65 5.53 12.96
C ILE A 284 -7.32 6.88 13.19
N ALA A 285 -6.58 7.97 13.02
CA ALA A 285 -7.07 9.31 13.37
C ALA A 285 -6.66 10.36 12.35
N LEU A 286 -7.49 11.40 12.21
CA LEU A 286 -7.14 12.62 11.49
C LEU A 286 -7.52 13.85 12.31
N GLN A 287 -6.59 14.79 12.46
CA GLN A 287 -6.78 16.00 13.24
C GLN A 287 -6.12 17.23 12.60
N PRO A 288 -6.61 18.45 12.85
CA PRO A 288 -5.90 19.66 12.41
C PRO A 288 -4.56 19.80 13.13
N GLU A 289 -3.56 20.33 12.41
CA GLU A 289 -2.28 20.73 13.01
C GLU A 289 -2.44 21.98 13.90
N GLY A 290 -3.41 22.84 13.59
CA GLY A 290 -3.73 24.04 14.33
C GLY A 290 -5.08 23.99 15.06
N LYS A 291 -5.53 25.16 15.51
CA LYS A 291 -6.86 25.35 16.11
C LYS A 291 -7.99 25.07 15.11
N PHE A 292 -7.72 25.30 13.83
CA PHE A 292 -8.68 25.21 12.73
C PHE A 292 -8.13 24.30 11.64
N SER A 293 -9.05 23.74 10.89
CA SER A 293 -8.86 22.96 9.67
C SER A 293 -8.65 23.86 8.46
N SER A 294 -8.13 23.28 7.37
CA SER A 294 -8.08 23.95 6.06
C SER A 294 -9.51 24.24 5.58
N ALA A 295 -9.70 25.44 5.02
CA ALA A 295 -11.00 25.87 4.54
C ALA A 295 -11.43 25.10 3.28
N TYR A 296 -12.70 24.75 3.23
CA TYR A 296 -13.42 23.97 2.21
C TYR A 296 -12.83 22.60 1.87
N ILE A 297 -12.10 21.97 2.80
CA ILE A 297 -11.53 20.63 2.58
C ILE A 297 -12.48 19.53 3.05
N ASP A 298 -12.64 18.50 2.23
CA ASP A 298 -13.32 17.27 2.64
C ASP A 298 -12.33 16.33 3.32
N ILE A 299 -12.76 15.60 4.35
CA ILE A 299 -11.91 14.70 5.13
C ILE A 299 -12.56 13.34 5.21
N TYR A 300 -11.88 12.32 4.71
CA TYR A 300 -12.40 10.94 4.65
C TYR A 300 -11.47 9.99 5.40
N LEU A 301 -12.00 9.29 6.41
CA LEU A 301 -11.21 8.37 7.21
C LEU A 301 -11.92 7.02 7.34
N GLY A 302 -11.24 5.95 6.96
CA GLY A 302 -11.78 4.59 7.10
C GLY A 302 -10.86 3.65 7.85
N GLY A 303 -11.45 2.64 8.49
CA GLY A 303 -10.67 1.55 9.08
C GLY A 303 -9.85 0.79 8.04
N PHE A 304 -10.32 0.70 6.79
CA PHE A 304 -9.61 0.10 5.66
C PHE A 304 -9.21 1.14 4.62
N ALA A 305 -10.18 1.89 4.08
CA ALA A 305 -9.99 2.85 3.00
C ALA A 305 -10.47 4.26 3.38
N GLY A 306 -9.68 5.31 3.11
CA GLY A 306 -10.16 6.68 3.28
C GLY A 306 -11.24 7.02 2.26
N TYR A 307 -10.90 6.93 0.98
CA TYR A 307 -11.81 7.15 -0.15
C TYR A 307 -11.78 5.95 -1.09
N SER A 308 -12.95 5.51 -1.58
CA SER A 308 -13.10 4.53 -2.65
C SER A 308 -13.93 5.09 -3.81
N GLU A 309 -13.50 4.87 -5.05
CA GLU A 309 -14.26 5.13 -6.27
C GLU A 309 -13.93 4.08 -7.34
N GLY A 310 -14.93 3.36 -7.85
CA GLY A 310 -14.73 2.36 -8.90
C GLY A 310 -13.86 1.15 -8.50
N SER A 311 -13.76 0.84 -7.20
CA SER A 311 -12.89 -0.22 -6.67
C SER A 311 -13.66 -1.44 -6.15
N ASN A 312 -12.98 -2.59 -6.09
CA ASN A 312 -13.55 -3.85 -5.59
C ASN A 312 -12.86 -4.30 -4.29
N PHE A 313 -13.67 -4.69 -3.30
CA PHE A 313 -13.20 -5.16 -1.99
C PHE A 313 -13.87 -6.50 -1.70
N SER A 314 -13.07 -7.53 -1.42
CA SER A 314 -13.59 -8.88 -1.20
C SER A 314 -12.79 -9.69 -0.19
N ASN A 315 -13.46 -10.43 0.69
CA ASN A 315 -12.82 -11.31 1.67
C ASN A 315 -11.84 -10.53 2.56
N ILE A 316 -12.35 -9.52 3.25
CA ILE A 316 -11.54 -8.64 4.09
C ILE A 316 -11.95 -8.78 5.55
N LEU A 317 -10.95 -8.86 6.43
CA LEU A 317 -11.15 -8.90 7.89
C LEU A 317 -10.45 -7.71 8.54
N LEU A 318 -11.21 -6.89 9.27
CA LEU A 318 -10.64 -5.95 10.24
C LEU A 318 -10.97 -6.48 11.63
N ASN A 319 -9.95 -6.62 12.46
CA ASN A 319 -10.09 -7.12 13.81
C ASN A 319 -9.26 -6.29 14.78
N ASN A 320 -9.84 -5.93 15.93
CA ASN A 320 -9.15 -5.19 16.98
C ASN A 320 -8.54 -3.87 16.48
N ILE A 321 -9.39 -2.97 15.98
CA ILE A 321 -9.00 -1.62 15.57
C ILE A 321 -9.44 -0.68 16.69
N GLY A 322 -8.52 -0.01 17.40
CA GLY A 322 -8.88 0.75 18.60
C GLY A 322 -9.75 2.00 18.36
N GLY A 323 -9.98 2.38 17.10
CA GLY A 323 -10.98 3.38 16.72
C GLY A 323 -10.62 4.09 15.40
N VAL A 324 -11.63 4.76 14.83
CA VAL A 324 -11.49 5.59 13.62
C VAL A 324 -12.05 6.98 13.94
N THR A 325 -11.18 7.98 14.08
CA THR A 325 -11.59 9.29 14.62
C THR A 325 -11.11 10.46 13.76
N ILE A 326 -12.05 11.27 13.29
CA ILE A 326 -11.79 12.58 12.72
C ILE A 326 -12.10 13.65 13.77
N LEU A 327 -11.17 14.57 13.96
CA LEU A 327 -11.40 15.86 14.60
C LEU A 327 -11.32 16.93 13.49
N GLY A 328 -12.42 17.66 13.26
CA GLY A 328 -12.48 18.75 12.29
C GLY A 328 -13.00 20.03 12.94
N SER A 329 -12.44 21.19 12.57
CA SER A 329 -12.92 22.48 13.07
C SER A 329 -12.76 23.56 12.02
N GLU A 330 -13.86 24.17 11.59
CA GLU A 330 -13.91 25.22 10.58
C GLU A 330 -13.42 24.76 9.20
N THR A 331 -13.66 23.48 8.88
CA THR A 331 -13.29 22.92 7.57
C THR A 331 -14.06 23.56 6.43
N GLY A 332 -15.31 24.00 6.60
CA GLY A 332 -16.21 24.38 5.49
C GLY A 332 -16.59 23.24 4.53
N GLY A 333 -15.87 22.10 4.56
CA GLY A 333 -16.15 20.87 3.82
C GLY A 333 -16.73 19.76 4.71
N ASN A 334 -16.74 18.54 4.18
CA ASN A 334 -17.34 17.36 4.79
C ASN A 334 -16.32 16.61 5.64
N ILE A 335 -16.78 15.94 6.69
CA ILE A 335 -15.97 14.99 7.47
C ILE A 335 -16.71 13.66 7.56
N PHE A 336 -16.11 12.57 7.08
CA PHE A 336 -16.73 11.26 7.04
C PHE A 336 -15.81 10.18 7.60
N ALA A 337 -16.24 9.53 8.68
CA ALA A 337 -15.54 8.44 9.35
C ALA A 337 -16.30 7.11 9.18
N GLY A 338 -15.67 6.08 8.62
CA GLY A 338 -16.27 4.76 8.49
C GLY A 338 -15.45 3.67 9.16
N GLY A 339 -16.10 2.71 9.81
CA GLY A 339 -15.39 1.54 10.35
C GLY A 339 -14.64 0.74 9.26
N PHE A 340 -15.08 0.79 8.00
CA PHE A 340 -14.36 0.27 6.84
C PHE A 340 -13.92 1.38 5.87
N VAL A 341 -14.85 2.19 5.36
CA VAL A 341 -14.57 3.20 4.33
C VAL A 341 -15.04 4.59 4.75
N GLY A 342 -14.18 5.60 4.66
CA GLY A 342 -14.56 6.98 5.01
C GLY A 342 -15.65 7.50 4.09
N TYR A 343 -15.39 7.50 2.78
CA TYR A 343 -16.35 7.87 1.75
C TYR A 343 -16.34 6.83 0.63
N ALA A 344 -17.51 6.25 0.33
CA ALA A 344 -17.71 5.37 -0.81
C ALA A 344 -18.33 6.17 -1.96
N GLY A 345 -17.49 6.59 -2.90
CA GLY A 345 -17.90 7.19 -4.17
C GLY A 345 -18.52 6.16 -5.12
N ASP A 346 -18.81 6.57 -6.35
CA ASP A 346 -19.60 5.78 -7.29
C ASP A 346 -18.90 4.45 -7.70
N LYS A 347 -19.70 3.43 -8.03
CA LYS A 347 -19.27 2.17 -8.65
C LYS A 347 -18.29 1.32 -7.84
N SER A 348 -18.29 1.40 -6.52
CA SER A 348 -17.50 0.47 -5.69
C SER A 348 -18.32 -0.77 -5.31
N TYR A 349 -17.66 -1.92 -5.24
CA TYR A 349 -18.26 -3.21 -4.86
C TYR A 349 -17.57 -3.75 -3.61
N PHE A 350 -18.36 -4.01 -2.58
CA PHE A 350 -17.92 -4.48 -1.27
C PHE A 350 -18.56 -5.84 -0.99
N SER A 351 -17.76 -6.89 -0.77
CA SER A 351 -18.27 -8.24 -0.57
C SER A 351 -17.52 -9.02 0.50
N GLN A 352 -18.22 -9.77 1.36
CA GLN A 352 -17.59 -10.66 2.34
C GLN A 352 -16.57 -9.91 3.20
N ILE A 353 -17.05 -8.91 3.93
CA ILE A 353 -16.24 -8.05 4.78
C ILE A 353 -16.70 -8.21 6.22
N ASP A 354 -15.75 -8.59 7.07
CA ASP A 354 -15.94 -8.77 8.50
C ASP A 354 -15.21 -7.66 9.26
N LEU A 355 -15.96 -6.88 10.05
CA LEU A 355 -15.40 -5.93 11.01
C LEU A 355 -15.69 -6.41 12.43
N LYS A 356 -14.64 -6.66 13.21
CA LYS A 356 -14.72 -7.24 14.55
C LYS A 356 -13.94 -6.41 15.56
N ASN A 357 -14.54 -6.14 16.72
CA ASN A 357 -13.87 -5.45 17.83
C ASN A 357 -13.29 -4.10 17.38
N ILE A 358 -14.14 -3.26 16.83
CA ILE A 358 -13.77 -1.91 16.40
C ILE A 358 -14.10 -0.97 17.56
N GLY A 359 -13.17 -0.12 17.95
CA GLY A 359 -13.43 0.96 18.88
C GLY A 359 -14.42 1.98 18.30
N SER A 360 -14.51 3.14 18.92
CA SER A 360 -15.45 4.17 18.44
C SER A 360 -15.11 4.64 17.02
N VAL A 361 -16.15 4.89 16.22
CA VAL A 361 -16.05 5.53 14.91
C VAL A 361 -16.63 6.93 15.03
N GLN A 362 -15.79 7.95 14.94
CA GLN A 362 -16.16 9.32 15.29
C GLN A 362 -15.80 10.32 14.19
N ALA A 363 -16.75 11.16 13.83
CA ALA A 363 -16.57 12.35 13.01
C ALA A 363 -16.98 13.58 13.84
N ASP A 364 -16.02 14.16 14.57
CA ASP A 364 -16.27 15.27 15.50
C ASP A 364 -15.93 16.62 14.86
N GLY A 365 -16.97 17.27 14.33
CA GLY A 365 -16.94 18.61 13.78
C GLY A 365 -17.36 19.65 14.82
N LYS A 366 -16.50 20.63 15.12
CA LYS A 366 -16.78 21.64 16.18
C LYS A 366 -17.52 22.88 15.70
N THR A 367 -17.04 23.52 14.63
CA THR A 367 -17.60 24.78 14.09
C THR A 367 -17.51 24.72 12.56
N PHE A 368 -18.52 25.22 11.82
CA PHE A 368 -18.47 25.41 10.36
C PHE A 368 -17.98 24.17 9.59
N VAL A 369 -18.65 23.04 9.81
CA VAL A 369 -18.48 21.80 9.02
C VAL A 369 -19.72 21.60 8.16
N LYS A 370 -19.55 21.32 6.86
CA LYS A 370 -20.67 21.19 5.92
C LYS A 370 -21.51 19.96 6.23
N HIS A 371 -20.90 18.79 6.29
CA HIS A 371 -21.55 17.54 6.70
C HIS A 371 -20.60 16.75 7.60
N ALA A 372 -21.14 16.13 8.65
CA ALA A 372 -20.42 15.18 9.48
C ALA A 372 -21.15 13.84 9.43
N GLY A 373 -20.45 12.77 9.07
CA GLY A 373 -20.99 11.42 8.97
C GLY A 373 -20.08 10.41 9.63
N ALA A 374 -20.68 9.52 10.43
CA ALA A 374 -20.00 8.40 11.04
C ALA A 374 -20.83 7.15 10.85
N GLY A 375 -20.21 6.04 10.43
CA GLY A 375 -20.92 4.79 10.23
C GLY A 375 -20.05 3.57 10.55
N GLY A 376 -20.69 2.50 11.05
CA GLY A 376 -19.99 1.26 11.39
C GLY A 376 -19.30 0.62 10.18
N PHE A 377 -19.83 0.82 8.97
CA PHE A 377 -19.18 0.43 7.73
C PHE A 377 -18.65 1.63 6.93
N ALA A 378 -19.54 2.51 6.46
CA ALA A 378 -19.19 3.68 5.65
C ALA A 378 -19.54 4.99 6.36
N GLY A 379 -18.68 6.01 6.26
CA GLY A 379 -18.97 7.35 6.79
C GLY A 379 -19.97 8.12 5.92
N ALA A 380 -19.88 7.98 4.61
CA ALA A 380 -20.89 8.39 3.64
C ALA A 380 -20.78 7.57 2.34
N ILE A 381 -21.86 7.53 1.58
CA ILE A 381 -22.00 6.78 0.33
C ILE A 381 -22.61 7.70 -0.73
N ASN A 382 -22.07 7.69 -1.94
CA ASN A 382 -22.61 8.41 -3.09
C ASN A 382 -22.58 7.52 -4.35
N GLY A 383 -23.56 7.70 -5.23
CA GLY A 383 -23.68 6.92 -6.46
C GLY A 383 -24.16 5.49 -6.21
N THR A 384 -23.92 4.63 -7.20
CA THR A 384 -24.35 3.23 -7.21
C THR A 384 -23.23 2.36 -6.67
N ASN A 385 -23.32 2.01 -5.39
CA ASN A 385 -22.44 1.07 -4.73
C ASN A 385 -23.18 -0.23 -4.42
N SER A 386 -22.43 -1.32 -4.29
CA SER A 386 -22.96 -2.64 -3.96
C SER A 386 -22.29 -3.18 -2.70
N PHE A 387 -23.11 -3.69 -1.77
CA PHE A 387 -22.65 -4.24 -0.50
C PHE A 387 -23.26 -5.64 -0.33
N GLU A 388 -22.42 -6.66 -0.21
CA GLU A 388 -22.84 -8.05 -0.09
C GLU A 388 -22.13 -8.71 1.10
N LYS A 389 -22.88 -9.38 2.00
CA LYS A 389 -22.31 -10.15 3.12
C LYS A 389 -21.33 -9.32 3.95
N ILE A 390 -21.85 -8.26 4.56
CA ILE A 390 -21.10 -7.40 5.47
C ILE A 390 -21.47 -7.77 6.91
N SER A 391 -20.46 -8.02 7.74
CA SER A 391 -20.63 -8.34 9.16
C SER A 391 -19.98 -7.26 10.03
N LEU A 392 -20.76 -6.71 10.97
CA LEU A 392 -20.32 -5.73 11.94
C LEU A 392 -20.52 -6.31 13.34
N ILE A 393 -19.43 -6.62 14.04
CA ILE A 393 -19.48 -7.31 15.34
C ILE A 393 -18.65 -6.53 16.35
N ASN A 394 -19.28 -6.18 17.48
CA ASN A 394 -18.65 -5.50 18.62
C ASN A 394 -17.98 -4.17 18.22
N PHE A 395 -18.79 -3.10 18.24
CA PHE A 395 -18.37 -1.74 17.97
C PHE A 395 -18.46 -0.89 19.23
N GLY A 396 -17.51 0.02 19.41
CA GLY A 396 -17.69 1.18 20.27
C GLY A 396 -18.70 2.17 19.67
N ASP A 397 -18.83 3.34 20.29
CA ASP A 397 -19.80 4.34 19.84
C ASP A 397 -19.55 4.80 18.39
N ILE A 398 -20.63 4.98 17.64
CA ILE A 398 -20.61 5.59 16.31
C ILE A 398 -21.20 7.00 16.46
N ILE A 399 -20.37 8.03 16.27
CA ILE A 399 -20.70 9.41 16.63
C ILE A 399 -20.37 10.35 15.47
N ALA A 400 -21.38 11.02 14.93
CA ALA A 400 -21.20 12.18 14.06
C ALA A 400 -21.65 13.43 14.81
N LYS A 401 -20.75 14.41 14.95
CA LYS A 401 -21.06 15.72 15.51
C LYS A 401 -20.78 16.77 14.44
N ARG A 402 -21.77 17.61 14.18
CA ARG A 402 -21.62 18.74 13.28
C ARG A 402 -21.61 20.03 14.09
N GLY A 403 -20.63 20.87 13.83
CA GLY A 403 -20.56 22.22 14.37
C GLY A 403 -21.58 23.17 13.77
N TYR A 404 -21.77 24.34 14.38
CA TYR A 404 -22.73 25.35 13.93
C TYR A 404 -22.56 25.73 12.44
N VAL A 405 -23.69 26.01 11.80
CA VAL A 405 -23.77 26.63 10.46
C VAL A 405 -23.91 28.13 10.66
N TRP A 406 -23.04 28.94 10.02
CA TRP A 406 -23.22 30.39 10.01
C TRP A 406 -24.37 30.72 9.05
N THR A 407 -25.52 31.12 9.58
CA THR A 407 -26.56 31.75 8.75
C THR A 407 -26.21 33.22 8.56
N PRO A 408 -26.47 33.83 7.38
CA PRO A 408 -26.21 35.24 7.09
C PRO A 408 -26.77 36.23 8.12
N ASP A 409 -27.77 35.81 8.91
CA ASP A 409 -28.49 36.63 9.87
C ASP A 409 -27.90 36.59 11.29
N GLY A 410 -26.73 35.96 11.49
CA GLY A 410 -25.99 36.01 12.76
C GLY A 410 -26.62 35.26 13.95
N ILE A 411 -27.68 34.48 13.75
CA ILE A 411 -28.28 33.68 14.83
C ILE A 411 -27.58 32.33 14.92
N ALA A 412 -26.69 32.19 15.91
CA ALA A 412 -26.22 30.90 16.37
C ALA A 412 -27.42 30.13 16.96
N SER A 413 -28.02 29.22 16.21
CA SER A 413 -29.12 28.41 16.75
C SER A 413 -28.56 27.26 17.57
N ASP A 414 -28.50 27.47 18.88
CA ASP A 414 -28.24 26.49 19.96
C ASP A 414 -29.35 25.44 20.13
N LYS A 415 -30.02 25.05 19.04
CA LYS A 415 -30.98 23.93 19.08
C LYS A 415 -30.26 22.65 18.69
N LEU A 416 -29.65 22.06 19.72
CA LEU A 416 -29.45 20.63 19.89
C LEU A 416 -30.63 19.86 19.26
N LEU A 417 -30.49 19.41 18.02
CA LEU A 417 -31.34 18.36 17.46
C LEU A 417 -30.87 17.06 18.11
N MET A 418 -31.30 16.81 19.35
CA MET A 418 -31.51 15.44 19.78
C MET A 418 -32.66 14.91 18.93
N LEU A 419 -32.34 14.30 17.79
CA LEU A 419 -33.22 13.33 17.18
C LEU A 419 -33.18 12.12 18.10
N ASP A 420 -34.18 12.01 18.99
CA ASP A 420 -34.42 10.77 19.71
C ASP A 420 -34.62 9.65 18.68
N LEU A 421 -33.96 8.52 18.96
CA LEU A 421 -33.84 7.35 18.10
C LEU A 421 -35.16 6.57 17.85
N VAL A 422 -36.32 7.22 18.02
CA VAL A 422 -37.63 6.56 18.03
C VAL A 422 -38.32 6.56 16.66
N ASP A 423 -37.92 7.43 15.72
CA ASP A 423 -38.64 7.59 14.44
C ASP A 423 -38.01 6.89 13.22
N LEU A 424 -37.19 5.85 13.42
CA LEU A 424 -36.59 5.07 12.31
C LEU A 424 -36.99 3.58 12.27
N LEU A 425 -38.15 3.26 12.86
CA LEU A 425 -38.82 1.97 12.71
C LEU A 425 -40.15 2.14 11.96
N GLU A 426 -40.07 2.52 10.69
CA GLU A 426 -41.08 2.22 9.67
C GLU A 426 -40.48 2.61 8.31
N PHE A 427 -39.89 1.64 7.61
CA PHE A 427 -40.03 1.35 6.17
C PHE A 427 -39.08 0.22 5.74
#